data_AF-A0A328TPG9-F1
#
_entry.id   AF-A0A328TPG9-F1
#
_cell.length_a   1.000
_cell.length_b   1.000
_cell.length_c   1.000
_cell.angle_alpha   90.00
_cell.angle_beta   90.00
_cell.angle_gamma   90.00
#
_symmetry.space_group_name_H-M   'P 1'
#
loop_
_entity.id
_entity.type
_entity.pdbx_description
1 polymer ?
#
loop_
_entity_poly.entity_id
_entity_poly.type
_entity_poly.pdbx_seq_one_letter_code
_entity_poly.pdbx_strand_id
1 'polypeptide(L)' 'MGIDESEAKAFWLAFLLSLKERGLEGVKLVISDAHSSLKAALQQVFVQTDEKSAHAT' A
#
# COMPACT_ATOMS: atom_id res chain seq x y z
N MET A 1 12.59 9.87 -15.51
CA MET A 1 11.67 10.55 -14.57
C MET A 1 11.35 9.54 -13.48
N GLY A 2 12.21 9.46 -12.46
CA GLY A 2 11.95 8.59 -11.31
C GLY A 2 10.92 9.29 -10.46
N ILE A 3 9.78 8.64 -10.20
CA ILE A 3 8.89 9.06 -9.10
C ILE A 3 9.74 8.93 -7.85
N ASP A 4 10.05 10.05 -7.19
CA ASP A 4 10.77 10.04 -5.92
C ASP A 4 10.03 9.10 -4.95
N GLU A 5 10.74 8.24 -4.22
CA GLU A 5 10.11 7.25 -3.32
C GLU A 5 9.17 7.91 -2.30
N SER A 6 9.44 9.17 -1.94
CA SER A 6 8.59 10.00 -1.08
C SER A 6 7.27 10.38 -1.75
N GLU A 7 7.29 10.69 -3.05
CA GLU A 7 6.09 10.99 -3.84
C GLU A 7 5.25 9.74 -4.04
N ALA A 8 5.89 8.61 -4.32
CA ALA A 8 5.21 7.31 -4.39
C ALA A 8 4.50 6.97 -3.06
N LYS A 9 5.16 7.19 -1.92
CA LYS A 9 4.55 6.96 -0.60
C LYS A 9 3.33 7.86 -0.37
N ALA A 10 3.43 9.15 -0.67
CA ALA A 10 2.33 10.10 -0.51
C ALA A 10 1.13 9.72 -1.39
N PHE A 11 1.39 9.30 -2.64
CA PHE A 11 0.36 8.79 -3.54
C PHE A 11 -0.34 7.55 -2.96
N TRP A 12 0.40 6.54 -2.52
CA TRP A 12 -0.18 5.32 -1.95
C TRP A 12 -0.96 5.60 -0.67
N LEU A 13 -0.50 6.53 0.16
CA LEU A 13 -1.21 6.93 1.38
C LEU A 13 -2.58 7.55 1.04
N ALA A 14 -2.61 8.53 0.13
CA ALA A 14 -3.84 9.18 -0.28
C ALA A 14 -4.82 8.18 -0.92
N PHE A 15 -4.29 7.29 -1.77
CA PHE A 15 -5.08 6.21 -2.37
C PHE A 15 -5.71 5.30 -1.30
N LEU A 16 -4.91 4.74 -0.41
CA LEU A 16 -5.38 3.82 0.64
C LEU A 16 -6.35 4.49 1.62
N LEU A 17 -6.14 5.76 1.96
CA LEU A 17 -7.07 6.54 2.78
C LEU A 17 -8.43 6.69 2.08
N SER A 18 -8.44 7.01 0.79
CA SER A 18 -9.69 7.09 0.02
C SER A 18 -10.42 5.73 -0.05
N LEU A 19 -9.69 4.60 -0.02
CA LEU A 19 -10.35 3.29 0.08
C LEU A 19 -11.00 3.11 1.46
N LYS A 20 -10.29 3.49 2.53
CA LYS A 20 -10.79 3.40 3.91
C LYS A 20 -12.04 4.26 4.13
N GLU A 21 -12.04 5.49 3.63
CA GLU A 21 -13.21 6.39 3.70
C GLU A 21 -14.44 5.82 2.98
N ARG A 22 -14.23 5.00 1.94
CA ARG A 22 -15.30 4.29 1.24
C ARG A 22 -15.73 3.00 1.95
N GLY A 23 -15.25 2.75 3.16
CA GLY A 23 -15.62 1.59 3.98
C GLY A 23 -14.78 0.34 3.73
N LEU A 24 -13.59 0.47 3.11
CA LEU A 24 -12.65 -0.65 3.05
C LEU A 24 -12.05 -0.88 4.44
N GLU A 25 -12.61 -1.84 5.16
CA GLU A 25 -12.12 -2.32 6.46
C GLU A 25 -11.86 -3.85 6.38
N GLY A 26 -10.94 -4.35 7.23
CA GLY A 26 -10.66 -5.79 7.29
C GLY A 26 -9.83 -6.34 6.12
N VAL A 27 -8.97 -5.53 5.51
CA VAL A 27 -8.04 -5.99 4.45
C VAL A 27 -7.08 -7.03 5.02
N LYS A 28 -7.17 -8.27 4.52
CA LYS A 28 -6.35 -9.41 4.98
C LYS A 28 -5.12 -9.70 4.14
N LEU A 29 -5.12 -9.27 2.88
CA LEU A 29 -4.05 -9.56 1.94
C LEU A 29 -3.92 -8.43 0.94
N VAL A 30 -2.70 -7.92 0.78
CA VAL A 30 -2.32 -7.04 -0.33
C VAL A 30 -1.18 -7.68 -1.09
N ILE A 31 -1.35 -7.77 -2.41
CA ILE A 31 -0.34 -8.28 -3.34
C ILE A 31 0.13 -7.11 -4.19
N SER A 32 1.43 -6.90 -4.22
CA SER A 32 2.06 -5.87 -5.05
C SER A 32 3.37 -6.38 -5.64
N ASP A 33 3.72 -5.87 -6.81
CA ASP A 33 5.03 -6.07 -7.41
C ASP A 33 6.07 -5.22 -6.64
N ALA A 34 6.69 -5.83 -5.62
CA ALA A 34 7.86 -5.36 -4.88
C ALA A 34 8.05 -3.83 -4.68
N HIS A 35 7.02 -3.08 -4.25
CA HIS A 35 7.15 -1.66 -3.96
C HIS A 35 7.22 -1.37 -2.45
N SER A 36 8.42 -1.04 -1.95
CA SER A 36 8.67 -0.67 -0.55
C SER A 36 7.80 0.50 -0.05
N SER A 37 7.45 1.43 -0.94
CA SER A 37 6.62 2.60 -0.63
C SER A 37 5.16 2.23 -0.32
N LEU A 38 4.59 1.22 -0.99
CA LEU A 38 3.24 0.74 -0.73
C LEU A 38 3.17 0.04 0.63
N LYS A 39 4.15 -0.79 0.97
CA LYS A 39 4.24 -1.43 2.29
C LYS A 39 4.23 -0.41 3.43
N ALA A 40 5.03 0.65 3.29
CA ALA A 40 5.09 1.72 4.28
C ALA A 40 3.76 2.48 4.42
N ALA A 41 3.05 2.70 3.32
CA ALA A 41 1.73 3.33 3.33
C ALA A 41 0.65 2.41 3.94
N LEU A 42 0.68 1.11 3.62
CA LEU A 42 -0.22 0.11 4.18
C LEU A 42 -0.14 0.04 5.70
N GLN A 43 1.07 0.00 6.27
CA GLN A 43 1.27 -0.03 7.72
C GLN A 43 0.75 1.23 8.42
N GLN A 44 0.73 2.39 7.74
CA GLN A 44 0.16 3.62 8.30
C GLN A 44 -1.38 3.64 8.25
N VAL A 45 -2.01 3.00 7.26
CA VAL A 45 -3.47 3.06 7.05
C VAL A 45 -4.20 1.85 7.64
N PHE A 46 -3.60 0.66 7.53
CA PHE A 46 -4.14 -0.65 7.92
C PHE A 46 -3.16 -1.40 8.84
N VAL A 47 -3.41 -1.35 10.15
CA VAL A 47 -2.55 -1.90 11.21
C VAL A 47 -2.46 -3.44 11.21
N GLN A 48 -3.29 -4.16 10.43
CA GLN A 48 -3.48 -5.61 10.55
C GLN A 48 -3.31 -6.40 9.23
N THR A 49 -2.65 -5.84 8.22
CA THR A 49 -2.62 -6.45 6.88
C THR A 49 -1.26 -7.08 6.55
N ASP A 50 -1.27 -8.38 6.19
CA ASP A 50 -0.13 -9.10 5.64
C ASP A 50 0.10 -8.74 4.15
N GLU A 51 1.34 -8.38 3.79
CA GLU A 51 1.77 -8.13 2.41
C GLU A 51 2.49 -9.36 1.87
N LYS A 52 2.03 -9.86 0.71
CA LYS A 52 2.76 -10.88 -0.07
C LYS A 52 3.26 -10.23 -1.36
N SER A 53 4.59 -10.11 -1.48
CA SER A 53 5.21 -9.77 -2.76
C SER A 53 5.00 -10.91 -3.75
N ALA A 54 4.41 -10.59 -4.91
CA ALA A 54 4.29 -11.52 -6.02
C ALA A 54 5.66 -11.68 -6.68
N HIS A 55 6.43 -12.68 -6.25
CA HIS A 55 7.59 -13.12 -7.01
C HIS A 55 7.07 -14.04 -8.12
N ALA A 56 6.94 -13.52 -9.33
CA ALA A 56 6.69 -14.34 -10.51
C ALA A 56 7.98 -15.08 -10.87
N THR A 57 7.92 -16.42 -10.93
CA THR A 57 8.90 -17.29 -11.59
C THR A 57 8.17 -18.03 -12.70
#